data_AF-E4LLC6-F1
#
_entry.id   AF-E4LLC6-F1
#
_cell.length_a   1.000
_cell.length_b   1.000
_cell.length_c   1.000
_cell.angle_alpha   90.00
_cell.angle_beta   90.00
_cell.angle_gamma   90.00
#
_symmetry.space_group_name_H-M   'P 1'
#
loop_
_entity.id
_entity.type
_entity.pdbx_description
1 polymer ?
#
loop_
_entity_poly.entity_id
_entity_poly.type
_entity_poly.pdbx_seq_one_letter_code
_entity_poly.pdbx_strand_id
1 'polypeptide(L)'
;MRIVGGRPIFYDPTPLKKAKVLLTAHLGKYRPTAPLDGALELRTTWLFPVGKFHKSGEWRTTRPDTDNLQKMLKDCMTRCGYWKDDAQVVREIVEKQWAAEPGIHIEIKQLGIQRTSNRNGEGYSDPTARDALRHCK
;
A
#
# COMPACT_ATOMS: atom_id res chain seq x y z
N MET A 1 -13.87 2.95 -18.04
CA MET A 1 -14.02 1.58 -18.58
C MET A 1 -14.45 1.72 -20.02
N ARG A 2 -13.69 1.17 -20.98
CA ARG A 2 -14.10 1.17 -22.39
C ARG A 2 -14.40 -0.27 -22.78
N ILE A 3 -15.59 -0.51 -23.29
CA ILE A 3 -16.01 -1.82 -23.79
C ILE A 3 -15.69 -1.83 -25.28
N VAL A 4 -14.89 -2.80 -25.73
CA VAL A 4 -14.63 -3.06 -27.15
C VAL A 4 -15.00 -4.52 -27.40
N GLY A 5 -15.99 -4.76 -28.25
CA GLY A 5 -16.46 -6.13 -28.57
C GLY A 5 -17.01 -6.91 -27.37
N GLY A 6 -17.63 -6.24 -26.39
CA GLY A 6 -18.24 -6.90 -25.22
C GLY A 6 -17.28 -7.33 -24.11
N ARG A 7 -15.96 -7.10 -24.26
CA ARG A 7 -14.96 -7.38 -23.21
C ARG A 7 -14.50 -6.09 -22.53
N PRO A 8 -14.48 -6.01 -21.19
CA PRO A 8 -13.86 -4.90 -20.48
C PRO A 8 -12.35 -4.89 -20.77
N ILE A 9 -11.86 -3.84 -21.42
CA ILE A 9 -10.41 -3.63 -21.55
C ILE A 9 -9.99 -2.61 -20.49
N PHE A 10 -9.26 -3.09 -19.49
CA PHE A 10 -8.52 -2.22 -18.60
C PHE A 10 -7.30 -1.70 -19.36
N TYR A 11 -7.42 -0.50 -19.94
CA TYR A 11 -6.28 0.18 -20.52
C TYR A 11 -5.30 0.53 -19.40
N ASP A 12 -4.19 -0.19 -19.32
CA ASP A 12 -3.06 0.18 -18.46
C ASP A 12 -2.23 1.22 -19.24
N PRO A 13 -2.38 2.54 -18.94
CA PRO A 13 -1.79 3.59 -19.76
C PRO A 13 -0.26 3.46 -19.75
N THR A 14 0.38 3.76 -20.88
CA THR A 14 1.84 3.63 -21.08
C THR A 14 2.70 4.13 -19.91
N PRO A 15 2.37 5.24 -19.22
CA PRO A 15 3.08 5.68 -18.02
C PRO A 15 2.99 4.70 -16.84
N LEU A 16 1.84 4.08 -16.59
CA LEU A 16 1.64 3.13 -15.48
C LEU A 16 2.41 1.84 -15.72
N LYS A 17 2.45 1.33 -16.96
CA LYS A 17 3.32 0.19 -17.32
C LYS A 17 4.80 0.50 -17.08
N LYS A 18 5.27 1.68 -17.50
CA LYS A 18 6.65 2.12 -17.26
C LYS A 18 6.95 2.23 -15.77
N ALA A 19 6.03 2.81 -14.98
CA ALA A 19 6.15 2.92 -13.53
C ALA A 19 6.26 1.54 -12.87
N LYS A 20 5.42 0.57 -13.26
CA LYS A 20 5.50 -0.81 -12.76
C LYS A 20 6.83 -1.47 -13.08
N VAL A 21 7.32 -1.36 -14.32
CA VAL A 21 8.61 -1.94 -14.72
C VAL A 21 9.76 -1.35 -13.89
N LEU A 22 9.80 -0.03 -13.74
CA LEU A 22 10.80 0.65 -12.93
C LEU A 22 10.71 0.19 -11.46
N LEU A 23 9.51 0.18 -10.90
CA LEU A 23 9.27 -0.22 -9.51
C LEU A 23 9.71 -1.67 -9.26
N THR A 24 9.29 -2.62 -10.11
CA THR A 24 9.72 -4.03 -10.03
C THR A 24 11.24 -4.15 -10.12
N ALA A 25 11.90 -3.43 -11.04
CA ALA A 25 13.35 -3.47 -11.17
C ALA A 25 14.09 -2.95 -9.92
N HIS A 26 13.57 -1.90 -9.28
CA HIS A 26 14.12 -1.38 -8.02
C HIS A 26 13.86 -2.33 -6.85
N LEU A 27 12.63 -2.82 -6.70
CA LEU A 27 12.26 -3.79 -5.65
C LEU A 27 13.07 -5.08 -5.75
N GLY A 28 13.34 -5.57 -6.97
CA GLY A 28 14.12 -6.79 -7.18
C GLY A 28 15.53 -6.75 -6.54
N LYS A 29 16.10 -5.56 -6.34
CA LYS A 29 17.40 -5.37 -5.67
C LYS A 29 17.34 -5.59 -4.15
N TYR A 30 16.16 -5.43 -3.56
CA TYR A 30 15.92 -5.51 -2.11
C TYR A 30 15.00 -6.68 -1.73
N ARG A 31 14.78 -7.62 -2.65
CA ARG A 31 13.94 -8.77 -2.38
C ARG A 31 14.56 -9.61 -1.24
N PRO A 32 13.74 -10.19 -0.34
CA PRO A 32 14.26 -11.10 0.67
C PRO A 32 14.79 -12.39 0.03
N THR A 33 15.71 -13.07 0.73
CA THR A 33 16.29 -14.34 0.25
C THR A 33 15.23 -15.43 0.04
N ALA A 34 14.20 -15.43 0.88
CA ALA A 34 13.01 -16.27 0.76
C ALA A 34 11.75 -15.40 1.00
N PRO A 35 10.60 -15.74 0.40
CA PRO A 35 9.36 -15.01 0.65
C PRO A 35 9.00 -14.97 2.14
N LEU A 36 8.56 -13.82 2.62
CA LEU A 36 8.10 -13.63 3.99
C LEU A 36 6.80 -14.42 4.22
N ASP A 37 6.69 -15.00 5.41
CA ASP A 37 5.55 -15.81 5.84
C ASP A 37 4.75 -15.13 6.96
N GLY A 38 3.57 -15.68 7.23
CA GLY A 38 2.67 -15.19 8.26
C GLY A 38 2.04 -13.84 7.96
N ALA A 39 1.53 -13.21 9.02
CA ALA A 39 0.89 -11.90 8.99
C ALA A 39 1.94 -10.78 8.92
N LEU A 40 1.73 -9.82 8.02
CA LEU A 40 2.68 -8.74 7.75
C LEU A 40 2.05 -7.38 8.00
N GLU A 41 2.85 -6.46 8.51
CA GLU A 41 2.59 -5.03 8.50
C GLU A 41 3.46 -4.36 7.43
N LEU A 42 2.82 -3.61 6.53
CA LEU A 42 3.48 -2.85 5.48
C LEU A 42 3.34 -1.36 5.75
N ARG A 43 4.46 -0.66 5.98
CA ARG A 43 4.48 0.80 6.06
C ARG A 43 5.11 1.36 4.81
N THR A 44 4.48 2.39 4.25
CA THR A 44 4.93 2.99 3.01
C THR A 44 4.75 4.50 3.04
N THR A 45 5.83 5.22 2.80
CA THR A 45 5.80 6.67 2.58
C THR A 45 6.24 6.96 1.16
N TRP A 46 5.31 7.46 0.34
CA TRP A 46 5.57 7.87 -1.03
C TRP A 46 6.10 9.31 -1.06
N LEU A 47 7.34 9.47 -1.49
CA LEU A 47 8.05 10.74 -1.53
C LEU A 47 8.08 11.27 -2.97
N PHE A 48 7.17 12.19 -3.28
CA PHE A 48 7.07 12.80 -4.60
C PHE A 48 8.01 14.01 -4.71
N PRO A 49 8.62 14.27 -5.88
CA PRO A 49 9.55 15.40 -6.03
C PRO A 49 8.87 16.73 -5.74
N VAL A 50 9.53 17.57 -4.94
CA VAL A 50 9.12 18.96 -4.76
C VAL A 50 9.14 19.71 -6.10
N GLY A 51 8.07 20.44 -6.37
CA GLY A 51 8.01 21.40 -7.45
C GLY A 51 8.44 22.80 -6.99
N LYS A 52 7.99 23.83 -7.70
CA LYS A 52 8.24 25.24 -7.30
C LYS A 52 7.43 25.68 -6.08
N PHE A 53 6.27 25.05 -5.85
CA PHE A 53 5.26 25.54 -4.91
C PHE A 53 5.14 24.71 -3.63
N HIS A 54 5.73 23.51 -3.60
CA HIS A 54 5.61 22.59 -2.47
C HIS A 54 6.91 22.48 -1.70
N LYS A 55 6.80 22.30 -0.38
CA LYS A 55 7.95 22.12 0.51
C LYS A 55 8.15 20.65 0.83
N SER A 56 9.40 20.26 1.08
CA SER A 56 9.71 18.91 1.55
C SER A 56 9.03 18.65 2.90
N GLY A 57 8.42 17.47 3.07
CA GLY A 57 7.62 17.08 4.24
C GLY A 57 6.15 17.49 4.19
N GLU A 58 5.72 18.26 3.18
CA GLU A 58 4.32 18.64 3.00
C GLU A 58 3.48 17.45 2.53
N TRP A 59 2.31 17.23 3.13
CA TRP A 59 1.37 16.21 2.68
C TRP A 59 0.91 16.44 1.24
N ARG A 60 1.03 15.41 0.40
CA ARG A 60 0.59 15.50 -0.99
C ARG A 60 -0.88 15.14 -1.10
N THR A 61 -1.74 16.11 -1.42
CA THR A 61 -3.19 15.88 -1.54
C THR A 61 -3.66 15.53 -2.96
N THR A 62 -2.81 15.71 -3.98
CA THR A 62 -3.15 15.45 -5.38
C THR A 62 -3.15 13.96 -5.75
N ARG A 63 -3.87 13.58 -6.82
CA ARG A 63 -3.92 12.20 -7.35
C ARG A 63 -2.54 11.69 -7.78
N PRO A 64 -2.27 10.37 -7.76
CA PRO A 64 -3.16 9.31 -7.30
C PRO A 64 -3.35 9.29 -5.78
N ASP A 65 -4.47 8.72 -5.36
CA ASP A 65 -4.79 8.29 -4.00
C ASP A 65 -3.86 7.16 -3.51
N THR A 66 -3.81 7.00 -2.19
CA THR A 66 -2.88 6.08 -1.52
C THR A 66 -3.21 4.62 -1.80
N ASP A 67 -4.47 4.26 -1.97
CA ASP A 67 -4.92 2.90 -2.28
C ASP A 67 -4.48 2.44 -3.68
N ASN A 68 -4.54 3.31 -4.70
CA ASN A 68 -4.04 2.99 -6.04
C ASN A 68 -2.51 2.84 -6.05
N LEU A 69 -1.80 3.70 -5.31
CA LEU A 69 -0.36 3.59 -5.11
C LEU A 69 0.00 2.27 -4.42
N GLN A 70 -0.70 1.97 -3.32
CA GLN A 70 -0.48 0.77 -2.52
C GLN A 70 -0.78 -0.51 -3.29
N LYS A 71 -1.87 -0.52 -4.07
CA LYS A 71 -2.23 -1.65 -4.94
C LYS A 71 -1.13 -1.94 -5.95
N MET A 72 -0.63 -0.92 -6.65
CA MET A 72 0.46 -1.07 -7.61
C MET A 72 1.73 -1.60 -6.93
N LEU A 73 2.05 -1.11 -5.73
CA LEU A 73 3.21 -1.54 -4.98
C LEU A 73 3.10 -3.02 -4.56
N LYS A 74 1.97 -3.43 -3.97
CA LYS A 74 1.74 -4.83 -3.56
C LYS A 74 1.77 -5.79 -4.76
N ASP A 75 1.19 -5.40 -5.90
CA ASP A 75 1.30 -6.16 -7.16
C ASP A 75 2.77 -6.39 -7.55
N CYS A 76 3.60 -5.34 -7.48
CA CYS A 76 5.01 -5.42 -7.83
C CYS A 76 5.82 -6.24 -6.81
N MET A 77 5.56 -6.07 -5.50
CA MET A 77 6.22 -6.80 -4.43
C MET A 77 5.89 -8.30 -4.48
N THR A 78 4.64 -8.65 -4.79
CA THR A 78 4.22 -10.05 -4.99
C THR A 78 5.00 -10.68 -6.16
N ARG A 79 5.12 -9.98 -7.29
CA ARG A 79 5.92 -10.43 -8.44
C ARG A 79 7.41 -10.57 -8.12
N CYS A 80 7.93 -9.71 -7.24
CA CYS A 80 9.32 -9.78 -6.78
C CYS A 80 9.58 -10.86 -5.72
N GLY A 81 8.54 -11.57 -5.26
CA GLY A 81 8.67 -12.66 -4.29
C GLY A 81 8.87 -12.20 -2.85
N TYR A 82 8.36 -11.03 -2.48
CA TYR A 82 8.42 -10.56 -1.09
C TYR A 82 7.59 -11.43 -0.14
N TRP A 83 6.50 -12.00 -0.63
CA TRP A 83 5.56 -12.87 0.06
C TRP A 83 4.85 -13.75 -0.98
N LYS A 84 4.07 -14.74 -0.54
CA LYS A 84 3.32 -15.63 -1.44
C LYS A 84 2.07 -14.95 -2.00
N ASP A 85 1.37 -14.21 -1.15
CA ASP A 85 0.11 -13.54 -1.48
C ASP A 85 0.02 -12.22 -0.70
N ASP A 86 -0.43 -11.14 -1.33
CA ASP A 86 -0.54 -9.83 -0.67
C ASP A 86 -1.64 -9.79 0.40
N ALA A 87 -2.51 -10.82 0.44
CA ALA A 87 -3.40 -11.10 1.57
C ALA A 87 -2.64 -11.34 2.90
N GLN A 88 -1.33 -11.62 2.85
CA GLN A 88 -0.49 -11.67 4.05
C GLN A 88 -0.31 -10.30 4.71
N VAL A 89 -0.51 -9.20 3.98
CA VAL A 89 -0.43 -7.82 4.52
C VAL A 89 -1.73 -7.50 5.26
N VAL A 90 -1.76 -7.80 6.56
CA VAL A 90 -2.96 -7.63 7.41
C VAL A 90 -3.06 -6.23 8.04
N ARG A 91 -1.95 -5.48 8.04
CA ARG A 91 -1.90 -4.09 8.51
C ARG A 91 -1.11 -3.26 7.51
N GLU A 92 -1.64 -2.13 7.11
CA GLU A 92 -0.92 -1.18 6.26
C GLU A 92 -1.03 0.25 6.77
N ILE A 93 0.08 0.99 6.64
CA ILE A 93 0.15 2.43 6.88
C ILE A 93 0.71 3.04 5.60
N VAL A 94 -0.08 3.88 4.93
CA VAL A 94 0.29 4.43 3.62
C VAL A 94 0.15 5.94 3.64
N GLU A 95 1.24 6.60 3.29
CA GLU A 95 1.37 8.05 3.32
C GLU A 95 1.94 8.56 1.99
N LYS A 96 1.65 9.83 1.65
CA LYS A 96 2.30 10.52 0.53
C LYS A 96 2.66 11.95 0.90
N GLN A 97 3.91 12.31 0.61
CA GLN A 97 4.48 13.61 0.91
C GLN A 97 5.24 14.14 -0.29
N TRP A 98 5.41 15.46 -0.35
CA TRP A 98 6.40 16.10 -1.20
C TRP A 98 7.76 16.00 -0.52
N ALA A 99 8.82 15.77 -1.29
CA ALA A 99 10.16 15.52 -0.79
C ALA A 99 11.23 16.09 -1.72
N ALA A 100 12.27 16.68 -1.13
CA ALA A 100 13.48 17.08 -1.86
C ALA A 100 14.22 15.86 -2.43
N GLU A 101 14.19 14.75 -1.70
CA GLU A 101 14.71 13.45 -2.11
C GLU A 101 13.54 12.52 -2.45
N PRO A 102 13.21 12.33 -3.74
CA PRO A 102 12.06 11.52 -4.15
C PRO A 102 12.36 10.02 -4.01
N GLY A 103 11.33 9.24 -3.75
CA GLY A 103 11.47 7.80 -3.58
C GLY A 103 10.26 7.15 -2.93
N ILE A 104 10.47 5.93 -2.45
CA ILE A 104 9.46 5.19 -1.69
C ILE A 104 10.20 4.59 -0.50
N HIS A 105 9.81 5.00 0.70
CA HIS A 105 10.24 4.33 1.91
C HIS A 105 9.32 3.13 2.14
N ILE A 106 9.90 1.94 2.30
CA ILE A 106 9.16 0.69 2.50
C ILE A 106 9.73 -0.01 3.73
N GLU A 107 8.87 -0.28 4.70
CA GLU A 107 9.17 -1.12 5.86
C GLU A 107 8.17 -2.28 5.90
N ILE A 108 8.67 -3.50 6.07
CA ILE A 108 7.85 -4.70 6.25
C ILE A 108 8.20 -5.31 7.59
N LYS A 109 7.18 -5.56 8.40
CA LYS A 109 7.32 -6.19 9.71
C LYS A 109 6.48 -7.46 9.78
N GLN A 110 7.11 -8.58 10.11
CA GLN A 110 6.38 -9.80 10.45
C GLN A 110 5.70 -9.64 11.81
N LEU A 111 4.41 -9.95 11.86
CA LEU A 111 3.59 -9.88 13.05
C LEU A 111 3.53 -11.28 13.67
N GLY A 112 3.89 -11.37 14.95
CA GLY A 112 3.67 -12.57 15.75
C GLY A 112 2.18 -12.78 16.05
N ILE A 113 1.86 -13.90 16.71
CA ILE A 113 0.50 -14.21 17.16
C ILE A 113 0.01 -13.07 18.06
N GLN A 114 -1.09 -12.43 17.65
CA GLN A 114 -1.82 -11.53 18.55
C GLN A 114 -2.46 -12.40 19.64
N ARG A 115 -1.79 -12.49 20.78
CA ARG A 115 -2.47 -12.91 22.01
C ARG A 115 -3.44 -11.78 22.35
N THR A 116 -4.72 -12.00 22.08
CA THR A 116 -5.78 -11.24 22.73
C THR A 116 -5.60 -11.47 24.22
N SER A 117 -4.92 -10.56 24.91
CA SER A 117 -5.12 -10.48 26.36
C SER A 117 -6.60 -10.14 26.51
N ASN A 118 -7.30 -10.92 27.34
CA ASN A 118 -8.64 -10.59 27.82
C ASN A 118 -8.56 -9.22 28.51
N ARG A 119 -8.61 -8.14 27.75
CA ARG A 119 -9.12 -6.86 28.18
C ARG A 119 -10.45 -6.68 27.46
N ASN A 120 -11.48 -7.15 28.14
CA ASN A 120 -12.82 -6.66 27.88
C ASN A 120 -12.78 -5.13 27.96
N GLY A 121 -12.99 -4.47 26.81
CA GLY A 121 -13.48 -3.09 26.77
C GLY A 121 -12.45 -1.97 26.91
N GLU A 122 -11.47 -1.86 26.01
CA GLU A 122 -10.85 -0.58 25.65
C GLU A 122 -9.94 -0.78 24.43
N GLY A 123 -10.29 -0.19 23.27
CA GLY A 123 -9.38 -0.23 22.12
C GLY A 123 -10.00 -0.25 20.72
N TYR A 124 -11.20 0.27 20.51
CA TYR A 124 -11.64 0.85 19.22
C TYR A 124 -12.80 1.80 19.54
N SER A 125 -12.46 2.95 20.12
CA SER A 125 -13.41 4.04 20.36
C SER A 125 -13.54 4.90 19.11
N ASP A 126 -13.92 4.27 17.99
CA ASP A 126 -14.53 5.01 16.89
C ASP A 126 -16.04 4.91 17.09
N PRO A 127 -16.73 6.01 17.46
CA PRO A 127 -18.19 6.01 17.62
C PRO A 127 -18.91 5.51 16.36
N THR A 128 -18.32 5.73 15.18
CA THR A 128 -18.90 5.35 13.88
C THR A 128 -18.90 3.84 13.65
N ALA A 129 -17.87 3.14 14.11
CA ALA A 129 -17.76 1.67 13.96
C ALA A 129 -18.74 0.93 14.89
N ARG A 130 -19.02 1.50 16.07
CA ARG A 130 -19.93 0.90 17.04
C ARG A 130 -21.40 0.95 16.59
N ASP A 131 -21.77 1.96 15.81
CA ASP A 131 -23.10 2.07 15.22
C ASP A 131 -23.27 1.20 13.96
N ALA A 132 -22.21 1.02 13.16
CA ALA A 132 -22.24 0.14 11.99
C ALA A 132 -22.58 -1.33 12.35
N LEU A 133 -22.21 -1.79 13.54
CA LEU A 133 -22.49 -3.15 14.01
C LEU A 133 -23.92 -3.35 14.54
N ARG A 134 -24.70 -2.28 14.77
CA ARG A 134 -26.09 -2.38 15.29
C ARG A 134 -27.14 -2.55 14.20
N HIS A 135 -26.81 -2.34 12.93
CA HIS A 135 -27.78 -2.37 11.82
C HIS A 135 -27.58 -3.52 10.83
N CYS A 136 -26.66 -4.45 11.13
CA CYS A 136 -26.55 -5.71 10.41
C CYS A 136 -27.24 -6.82 11.22
N LYS A 137 -28.57 -6.89 11.15
CA LYS A 137 -29.37 -8.09 11.40
C LYS A 137 -30.23 -8.35 10.19
#